data_AF-W4QM47-F1
#
_entry.id   AF-W4QM47-F1
#
_cell.length_a   1.000
_cell.length_b   1.000
_cell.length_c   1.000
_cell.angle_alpha   90.00
_cell.angle_beta   90.00
_cell.angle_gamma   90.00
#
_symmetry.space_group_name_H-M   'P 1'
#
loop_
_entity.id
_entity.type
_entity.pdbx_description
1 polymer ?
#
loop_
_entity_poly.entity_id
_entity_poly.type
_entity_poly.pdbx_seq_one_letter_code
_entity_poly.pdbx_strand_id
1 'polypeptide(L)'
;MMNKHSIESNLNLCAFTFDDGPDLLPLELWLDSLEELSARATFFFTGEWIDRNQDKARLLISRGHELAPHSYHHRNMSELNQDQFFEELKQTELAYQEATGMPCPLLLRFPYLNFNQENLKWISDNGYVHIGGDDTGDWAGLKPEQIIKNAEPLLKNGAILVLHCNDIAKGTPAALKPLLRKAIKDELTPVKVSDMLKAVAEPPRHRTWKIVINVPTTSLNEDSYQDWAFEDKVEPISAETFDWGVKQTLMGIETELEWQRHLSESLRYKNVLEDRQLFSSWQKTDDCWGFARFGVDQQQLVLLDFFLRESAADALVYVLRWAAKIAQDLGCKQIVARKDMRRLHKMCEQLSWESDIIID
;
A
#
# COMPACT_ATOMS: atom_id res chain seq x y z
N MET A 1 36.12 -16.17 -30.49
CA MET A 1 35.10 -15.57 -31.38
C MET A 1 33.88 -16.46 -31.38
N MET A 2 32.85 -16.06 -30.65
CA MET A 2 31.46 -16.51 -30.82
C MET A 2 30.59 -15.38 -30.24
N ASN A 3 29.72 -14.85 -31.10
CA ASN A 3 29.01 -13.58 -30.92
C ASN A 3 28.20 -13.55 -29.62
N LYS A 4 28.53 -12.61 -28.72
CA LYS A 4 27.53 -11.96 -27.89
C LYS A 4 26.63 -11.16 -28.85
N HIS A 5 25.55 -11.77 -29.32
CA HIS A 5 24.38 -10.97 -29.68
C HIS A 5 23.85 -10.39 -28.38
N SER A 6 24.38 -9.21 -28.02
CA SER A 6 23.66 -8.25 -27.22
C SER A 6 22.34 -8.01 -27.95
N ILE A 7 21.28 -8.63 -27.45
CA ILE A 7 19.94 -8.11 -27.67
C ILE A 7 19.94 -6.82 -26.84
N GLU A 8 20.50 -5.74 -27.40
CA GLU A 8 20.14 -4.39 -26.99
C GLU A 8 18.66 -4.29 -27.25
N SER A 9 17.87 -4.50 -26.20
CA SER A 9 16.43 -4.34 -26.28
C SER A 9 16.18 -2.84 -26.45
N ASN A 10 16.11 -2.38 -27.71
CA ASN A 10 15.54 -1.08 -28.07
C ASN A 10 14.04 -1.12 -27.75
N LEU A 11 13.71 -1.18 -26.46
CA LEU A 11 12.34 -1.06 -25.99
C LEU A 11 11.98 0.42 -26.13
N ASN A 12 11.10 0.71 -27.08
CA ASN A 12 10.49 2.02 -27.24
C ASN A 12 9.40 2.16 -26.17
N LEU A 13 9.76 2.66 -24.99
CA LEU A 13 8.86 2.74 -23.84
C LEU A 13 8.40 4.17 -23.59
N CYS A 14 7.18 4.33 -23.10
CA CYS A 14 6.72 5.59 -22.50
C CYS A 14 5.86 5.28 -21.26
N ALA A 15 5.85 6.18 -20.28
CA ALA A 15 4.96 6.08 -19.12
C ALA A 15 3.93 7.21 -19.14
N PHE A 16 2.68 6.83 -18.96
CA PHE A 16 1.62 7.75 -18.61
C PHE A 16 1.50 7.74 -17.09
N THR A 17 1.59 8.92 -16.47
CA THR A 17 1.60 9.03 -15.01
C THR A 17 0.57 10.05 -14.54
N PHE A 18 -0.04 9.79 -13.39
CA PHE A 18 -1.17 10.57 -12.89
C PHE A 18 -0.99 10.96 -11.43
N ASP A 19 -1.08 12.24 -11.13
CA ASP A 19 -0.86 12.77 -9.78
C ASP A 19 -2.17 12.95 -8.98
N ASP A 20 -2.02 13.07 -7.66
CA ASP A 20 -2.98 13.44 -6.61
C ASP A 20 -3.95 12.34 -6.11
N GLY A 21 -4.91 11.95 -6.95
CA GLY A 21 -6.06 11.12 -6.59
C GLY A 21 -7.39 11.90 -6.62
N PRO A 22 -8.47 11.36 -7.22
CA PRO A 22 -9.73 12.10 -7.37
C PRO A 22 -10.61 11.96 -6.12
N ASP A 23 -11.20 13.07 -5.68
CA ASP A 23 -12.09 13.08 -4.52
C ASP A 23 -13.55 12.83 -4.93
N LEU A 24 -14.06 13.55 -5.93
CA LEU A 24 -15.46 13.45 -6.37
C LEU A 24 -15.64 12.58 -7.62
N LEU A 25 -14.68 12.60 -8.54
CA LEU A 25 -14.79 11.83 -9.78
C LEU A 25 -14.47 10.34 -9.55
N PRO A 26 -15.15 9.43 -10.29
CA PRO A 26 -14.80 8.02 -10.27
C PRO A 26 -13.39 7.80 -10.84
N LEU A 27 -12.56 7.07 -10.10
CA LEU A 27 -11.23 6.65 -10.54
C LEU A 27 -11.30 5.82 -11.84
N GLU A 28 -12.38 5.06 -11.98
CA GLU A 28 -12.70 4.19 -13.11
C GLU A 28 -12.68 4.93 -14.45
N LEU A 29 -12.98 6.23 -14.49
CA LEU A 29 -12.90 7.02 -15.73
C LEU A 29 -11.49 6.98 -16.36
N TRP A 30 -10.45 7.00 -15.52
CA TRP A 30 -9.06 6.87 -15.98
C TRP A 30 -8.72 5.40 -16.28
N LEU A 31 -9.08 4.48 -15.37
CA LEU A 31 -8.72 3.06 -15.51
C LEU A 31 -9.35 2.44 -16.77
N ASP A 32 -10.65 2.64 -16.99
CA ASP A 32 -11.36 2.10 -18.14
C ASP A 32 -10.79 2.63 -19.47
N SER A 33 -10.38 3.91 -19.49
CA SER A 33 -9.76 4.54 -20.65
C SER A 33 -8.38 3.95 -20.98
N LEU A 34 -7.61 3.53 -19.97
CA LEU A 34 -6.32 2.85 -20.16
C LEU A 34 -6.51 1.39 -20.59
N GLU A 35 -7.46 0.67 -19.98
CA GLU A 35 -7.72 -0.75 -20.23
C GLU A 35 -8.22 -1.05 -21.64
N GLU A 36 -9.01 -0.15 -22.24
CA GLU A 36 -9.49 -0.30 -23.63
C GLU A 36 -8.35 -0.46 -24.66
N LEU A 37 -7.14 -0.02 -24.32
CA LEU A 37 -5.95 -0.17 -25.15
C LEU A 37 -4.86 -1.01 -24.47
N SER A 38 -5.23 -1.78 -23.44
CA SER A 38 -4.33 -2.65 -22.66
C SER A 38 -3.10 -1.91 -22.10
N ALA A 39 -3.25 -0.61 -21.83
CA ALA A 39 -2.17 0.21 -21.29
C ALA A 39 -2.10 0.08 -19.76
N ARG A 40 -0.88 0.13 -19.22
CA ARG A 40 -0.63 0.26 -17.78
C ARG A 40 0.05 1.60 -17.51
N ALA A 41 -0.17 2.11 -16.31
CA ALA A 41 0.22 3.46 -15.91
C ALA A 41 0.64 3.49 -14.45
N THR A 42 1.30 4.58 -14.05
CA THR A 42 1.70 4.83 -12.67
C THR A 42 0.92 6.00 -12.09
N PHE A 43 0.30 5.81 -10.93
CA PHE A 43 -0.47 6.81 -10.22
C PHE A 43 0.29 7.24 -8.97
N PHE A 44 0.72 8.49 -8.94
CA PHE A 44 1.38 9.12 -7.80
C PHE A 44 0.32 9.77 -6.92
N PHE A 45 -0.19 9.04 -5.94
CA PHE A 45 -1.26 9.53 -5.07
C PHE A 45 -0.76 9.96 -3.71
N THR A 46 -1.50 10.91 -3.14
CA THR A 46 -1.23 11.41 -1.79
C THR A 46 -1.55 10.35 -0.73
N GLY A 47 -0.80 10.35 0.36
CA GLY A 47 -1.07 9.47 1.49
C GLY A 47 -2.48 9.68 2.08
N GLU A 48 -2.93 10.93 2.17
CA GLU A 48 -4.30 11.25 2.62
C GLU A 48 -5.38 10.65 1.71
N TRP A 49 -5.18 10.67 0.38
CA TRP A 49 -6.11 10.04 -0.54
C TRP A 49 -6.14 8.52 -0.35
N ILE A 50 -4.96 7.89 -0.21
CA ILE A 50 -4.82 6.44 -0.01
C ILE A 50 -5.55 6.02 1.27
N ASP A 51 -5.40 6.76 2.36
CA ASP A 51 -6.06 6.47 3.64
C ASP A 51 -7.58 6.54 3.54
N ARG A 52 -8.11 7.55 2.85
CA ARG A 52 -9.56 7.72 2.66
C ARG A 52 -10.15 6.72 1.66
N ASN A 53 -9.35 6.21 0.72
CA ASN A 53 -9.81 5.43 -0.44
C ASN A 53 -9.05 4.11 -0.60
N GLN A 54 -8.82 3.38 0.50
CA GLN A 54 -8.00 2.17 0.46
C GLN A 54 -8.54 1.11 -0.51
N ASP A 55 -9.86 1.02 -0.67
CA ASP A 55 -10.52 0.12 -1.62
C ASP A 55 -10.21 0.49 -3.08
N LYS A 56 -10.20 1.79 -3.40
CA LYS A 56 -9.80 2.27 -4.73
C LYS A 56 -8.30 2.08 -4.98
N ALA A 57 -7.46 2.27 -3.96
CA ALA A 57 -6.03 1.98 -4.05
C ALA A 57 -5.78 0.50 -4.42
N ARG A 58 -6.53 -0.43 -3.81
CA ARG A 58 -6.50 -1.85 -4.15
C ARG A 58 -7.04 -2.13 -5.55
N LEU A 59 -8.16 -1.52 -5.93
CA LEU A 59 -8.76 -1.66 -7.26
C LEU A 59 -7.78 -1.25 -8.37
N LEU A 60 -7.03 -0.17 -8.14
CA LEU A 60 -6.01 0.31 -9.08
C LEU A 60 -4.91 -0.73 -9.30
N ILE A 61 -4.39 -1.30 -8.20
CA ILE A 61 -3.35 -2.32 -8.25
C ILE A 61 -3.89 -3.62 -8.88
N SER A 62 -5.12 -4.03 -8.55
CA SER A 62 -5.72 -5.26 -9.08
C SER A 62 -5.98 -5.18 -10.60
N ARG A 63 -6.22 -3.97 -11.13
CA ARG A 63 -6.27 -3.69 -12.58
C ARG A 63 -4.89 -3.61 -13.25
N GLY A 64 -3.81 -3.84 -12.49
CA GLY A 64 -2.45 -3.98 -12.99
C GLY A 64 -1.67 -2.67 -13.11
N HIS A 65 -2.21 -1.56 -12.60
CA HIS A 65 -1.52 -0.27 -12.55
C HIS A 65 -0.54 -0.21 -11.36
N GLU A 66 0.38 0.75 -11.39
CA GLU A 66 1.28 1.03 -10.27
C GLU A 66 0.73 2.17 -9.42
N LEU A 67 0.73 2.00 -8.11
CA LEU A 67 0.51 3.08 -7.14
C LEU A 67 1.86 3.48 -6.54
N ALA A 68 2.17 4.77 -6.52
CA ALA A 68 3.42 5.31 -6.00
C ALA A 68 3.19 6.57 -5.11
N PRO A 69 4.10 6.89 -4.17
CA PRO A 69 3.98 8.03 -3.27
C PRO A 69 4.03 9.43 -3.91
N HIS A 70 3.15 10.34 -3.46
CA HIS A 70 3.14 11.76 -3.81
C HIS A 70 3.09 12.71 -2.59
N SER A 71 3.87 12.40 -1.54
CA SER A 71 3.73 12.98 -0.18
C SER A 71 2.37 12.71 0.48
N TYR A 72 2.19 13.09 1.74
CA TYR A 72 0.97 12.76 2.46
C TYR A 72 -0.10 13.83 2.27
N HIS A 73 0.26 15.10 2.49
CA HIS A 73 -0.64 16.25 2.46
C HIS A 73 -0.49 17.12 1.20
N HIS A 74 0.30 16.70 0.21
CA HIS A 74 0.60 17.49 -0.99
C HIS A 74 1.23 18.87 -0.66
N ARG A 75 2.08 18.92 0.37
CA ARG A 75 2.79 20.16 0.74
C ARG A 75 3.94 20.43 -0.23
N ASN A 76 4.33 21.69 -0.36
CA ASN A 76 5.58 22.04 -1.02
C ASN A 76 6.76 21.50 -0.18
N MET A 77 7.30 20.35 -0.59
CA MET A 77 8.37 19.64 0.13
C MET A 77 9.67 20.44 0.23
N SER A 78 9.88 21.43 -0.64
CA SER A 78 11.06 22.31 -0.60
C SER A 78 11.06 23.33 0.54
N GLU A 79 9.90 23.54 1.18
CA GLU A 79 9.72 24.47 2.30
C GLU A 79 9.73 23.78 3.67
N LEU A 80 9.74 22.44 3.68
CA LEU A 80 9.72 21.65 4.90
C LEU A 80 11.14 21.50 5.45
N ASN A 81 11.25 21.48 6.79
CA ASN A 81 12.47 20.99 7.42
C ASN A 81 12.58 19.47 7.28
N GLN A 82 13.75 18.92 7.59
CA GLN A 82 14.05 17.50 7.40
C GLN A 82 13.06 16.57 8.13
N ASP A 83 12.70 16.87 9.37
CA ASP A 83 11.78 16.03 10.15
C ASP A 83 10.37 16.03 9.53
N GLN A 84 9.86 17.20 9.16
CA GLN A 84 8.56 17.33 8.48
C GLN A 84 8.56 16.62 7.12
N PHE A 85 9.66 16.72 6.38
CA PHE A 85 9.82 16.06 5.10
C PHE A 85 9.74 14.53 5.23
N PHE A 86 10.48 13.95 6.18
CA PHE A 86 10.46 12.50 6.39
C PHE A 86 9.14 12.02 7.02
N GLU A 87 8.45 12.86 7.77
CA GLU A 87 7.12 12.55 8.28
C GLU A 87 6.09 12.43 7.13
N GLU A 88 6.11 13.33 6.15
CA GLU A 88 5.27 13.21 4.94
C GLU A 88 5.52 11.90 4.20
N LEU A 89 6.78 11.47 4.09
CA LEU A 89 7.12 10.22 3.42
C LEU A 89 6.71 9.00 4.25
N LYS A 90 7.01 8.99 5.55
CA LYS A 90 6.65 7.91 6.48
C LYS A 90 5.14 7.70 6.51
N GLN A 91 4.34 8.75 6.67
CA GLN A 91 2.89 8.63 6.70
C GLN A 91 2.32 8.10 5.38
N THR A 92 2.90 8.52 4.24
CA THR A 92 2.49 8.00 2.92
C THR A 92 2.79 6.52 2.76
N GLU A 93 3.95 6.07 3.24
CA GLU A 93 4.33 4.66 3.21
C GLU A 93 3.47 3.79 4.13
N LEU A 94 3.12 4.30 5.31
CA LEU A 94 2.20 3.63 6.22
C LEU A 94 0.79 3.54 5.62
N ALA A 95 0.28 4.62 5.02
CA ALA A 95 -0.98 4.63 4.28
C ALA A 95 -0.97 3.58 3.15
N TYR A 96 0.10 3.55 2.35
CA TYR A 96 0.28 2.56 1.30
C TYR A 96 0.26 1.13 1.85
N GLN A 97 1.07 0.84 2.87
CA GLN A 97 1.18 -0.52 3.40
C GLN A 97 -0.11 -0.94 4.10
N GLU A 98 -0.83 -0.05 4.79
CA GLU A 98 -2.12 -0.38 5.40
C GLU A 98 -3.20 -0.60 4.34
N ALA A 99 -3.23 0.22 3.28
CA ALA A 99 -4.21 0.09 2.21
C ALA A 99 -3.98 -1.12 1.29
N THR A 100 -2.72 -1.52 1.12
CA THR A 100 -2.31 -2.51 0.11
C THR A 100 -1.64 -3.73 0.69
N GLY A 101 -1.29 -3.78 1.99
CA GLY A 101 -0.49 -4.83 2.62
C GLY A 101 0.90 -5.10 2.00
N MET A 102 1.32 -4.32 1.00
CA MET A 102 2.56 -4.51 0.26
C MET A 102 3.65 -3.55 0.74
N PRO A 103 4.95 -3.90 0.54
CA PRO A 103 6.04 -2.96 0.69
C PRO A 103 5.82 -1.74 -0.22
N CYS A 104 5.96 -0.53 0.32
CA CYS A 104 5.77 0.70 -0.43
C CYS A 104 6.96 0.93 -1.39
N PRO A 105 6.73 1.23 -2.68
CA PRO A 105 7.82 1.56 -3.59
C PRO A 105 8.48 2.87 -3.18
N LEU A 106 9.81 2.89 -3.12
CA LEU A 106 10.62 4.07 -2.85
C LEU A 106 10.77 4.94 -4.11
N LEU A 107 9.63 5.28 -4.70
CA LEU A 107 9.48 6.26 -5.76
C LEU A 107 8.86 7.51 -5.16
N LEU A 108 9.25 8.69 -5.64
CA LEU A 108 8.65 9.94 -5.21
C LEU A 108 8.50 10.89 -6.38
N ARG A 109 7.27 11.35 -6.61
CA ARG A 109 7.06 12.60 -7.33
C ARG A 109 6.85 13.71 -6.31
N PHE A 110 7.65 14.78 -6.40
CA PHE A 110 7.45 15.94 -5.54
C PHE A 110 6.17 16.67 -5.94
N PRO A 111 5.29 17.05 -4.99
CA PRO A 111 4.21 17.99 -5.24
C PRO A 111 4.73 19.24 -5.96
N TYR A 112 3.98 19.71 -6.95
CA TYR A 112 4.34 20.85 -7.81
C TYR A 112 5.66 20.68 -8.58
N LEU A 113 6.23 19.47 -8.61
CA LEU A 113 7.61 19.20 -9.05
C LEU A 113 8.64 20.10 -8.35
N ASN A 114 8.33 20.60 -7.15
CA ASN A 114 9.15 21.57 -6.45
C ASN A 114 10.03 20.90 -5.38
N PHE A 115 11.34 21.04 -5.54
CA PHE A 115 12.36 20.48 -4.67
C PHE A 115 13.65 21.28 -4.78
N ASN A 116 14.51 21.16 -3.77
CA ASN A 116 15.86 21.72 -3.77
C ASN A 116 16.93 20.59 -3.73
N GLN A 117 18.21 20.96 -3.82
CA GLN A 117 19.31 19.99 -3.80
C GLN A 117 19.36 19.17 -2.50
N GLU A 118 18.97 19.77 -1.37
CA GLU A 118 18.95 19.11 -0.08
C GLU A 118 17.87 18.01 -0.04
N ASN A 119 16.66 18.30 -0.57
CA ASN A 119 15.61 17.29 -0.72
C ASN A 119 16.08 16.11 -1.59
N LEU A 120 16.73 16.38 -2.73
CA LEU A 120 17.28 15.33 -3.60
C LEU A 120 18.32 14.47 -2.88
N LYS A 121 19.17 15.10 -2.06
CA LYS A 121 20.15 14.38 -1.23
C LYS A 121 19.46 13.50 -0.19
N TRP A 122 18.48 14.04 0.54
CA TRP A 122 17.72 13.30 1.56
C TRP A 122 17.07 12.04 1.00
N ILE A 123 16.39 12.15 -0.15
CA ILE A 123 15.71 11.00 -0.76
C ILE A 123 16.72 9.98 -1.30
N SER A 124 17.83 10.43 -1.87
CA SER A 124 18.89 9.55 -2.41
C SER A 124 19.59 8.77 -1.29
N ASP A 125 19.97 9.44 -0.19
CA ASP A 125 20.56 8.82 0.99
C ASP A 125 19.64 7.76 1.62
N ASN A 126 18.33 7.89 1.44
CA ASN A 126 17.30 6.98 1.98
C ASN A 126 16.76 5.98 0.93
N GLY A 127 17.39 5.91 -0.24
CA GLY A 127 17.13 4.90 -1.27
C GLY A 127 15.89 5.15 -2.14
N TYR A 128 15.34 6.36 -2.14
CA TYR A 128 14.28 6.75 -3.07
C TYR A 128 14.83 7.21 -4.41
N VAL A 129 13.95 7.15 -5.41
CA VAL A 129 14.15 7.72 -6.73
C VAL A 129 13.10 8.80 -6.98
N HIS A 130 13.55 10.03 -7.30
CA HIS A 130 12.64 11.05 -7.78
C HIS A 130 12.21 10.75 -9.22
N ILE A 131 10.89 10.75 -9.46
CA ILE A 131 10.31 10.59 -10.79
C ILE A 131 9.74 11.93 -11.27
N GLY A 132 10.49 12.58 -12.16
CA GLY A 132 10.02 13.74 -12.92
C GLY A 132 9.18 13.34 -14.14
N GLY A 133 9.02 14.26 -15.08
CA GLY A 133 8.37 14.01 -16.37
C GLY A 133 8.07 15.30 -17.12
N ASP A 134 7.47 15.16 -18.30
CA ASP A 134 7.02 16.26 -19.13
C ASP A 134 5.55 16.59 -18.83
N ASP A 135 5.28 17.81 -18.37
CA ASP A 135 3.95 18.27 -17.94
C ASP A 135 3.03 18.59 -19.14
N THR A 136 1.81 18.05 -19.10
CA THR A 136 0.79 18.25 -20.13
C THR A 136 -0.08 19.50 -19.89
N GLY A 137 -0.04 20.05 -18.68
CA GLY A 137 -0.81 21.22 -18.26
C GLY A 137 -2.28 20.94 -17.93
N ASP A 138 -2.70 19.67 -17.86
CA ASP A 138 -4.10 19.29 -17.61
C ASP A 138 -4.62 19.77 -16.24
N TRP A 139 -3.73 20.00 -15.27
CA TRP A 139 -4.00 20.66 -13.99
C TRP A 139 -4.66 22.03 -14.11
N ALA A 140 -4.58 22.70 -15.27
CA ALA A 140 -5.27 23.96 -15.53
C ALA A 140 -6.76 23.78 -15.94
N GLY A 141 -7.30 22.55 -15.86
CA GLY A 141 -8.69 22.25 -16.24
C GLY A 141 -8.90 22.28 -17.76
N LEU A 142 -7.87 21.86 -18.51
CA LEU A 142 -7.87 21.91 -19.97
C LEU A 142 -8.92 20.97 -20.59
N LYS A 143 -9.42 21.36 -21.77
CA LYS A 143 -10.25 20.48 -22.60
C LYS A 143 -9.40 19.35 -23.20
N PRO A 144 -9.99 18.18 -23.51
CA PRO A 144 -9.26 17.04 -24.04
C PRO A 144 -8.40 17.37 -25.26
N GLU A 145 -8.89 18.20 -26.18
CA GLU A 145 -8.17 18.56 -27.41
C GLU A 145 -6.89 19.35 -27.12
N GLN A 146 -6.91 20.18 -26.07
CA GLN A 146 -5.75 20.97 -25.67
C GLN A 146 -4.72 20.10 -24.94
N ILE A 147 -5.18 19.16 -24.11
CA ILE A 147 -4.30 18.16 -23.46
C ILE A 147 -3.59 17.34 -24.53
N ILE A 148 -4.33 16.85 -25.54
CA ILE A 148 -3.77 16.08 -26.66
C ILE A 148 -2.72 16.91 -27.39
N LYS A 149 -3.05 18.15 -27.77
CA LYS A 149 -2.12 19.05 -28.47
C LYS A 149 -0.83 19.30 -27.69
N ASN A 150 -0.91 19.38 -26.36
CA ASN A 150 0.26 19.59 -25.50
C ASN A 150 1.09 18.31 -25.34
N ALA A 151 0.43 17.15 -25.20
CA ALA A 151 1.07 15.89 -24.87
C ALA A 151 1.63 15.11 -26.07
N GLU A 152 1.02 15.21 -27.25
CA GLU A 152 1.49 14.49 -28.45
C GLU A 152 2.95 14.77 -28.81
N PRO A 153 3.47 16.03 -28.78
CA PRO A 153 4.88 16.31 -29.09
C PRO A 153 5.87 15.76 -28.05
N LEU A 154 5.38 15.43 -26.85
CA LEU A 154 6.20 14.90 -25.75
C LEU A 154 6.40 13.38 -25.86
N LEU A 155 5.54 12.69 -26.63
CA LEU A 155 5.62 11.25 -26.84
C LEU A 155 6.84 10.87 -27.67
N LYS A 156 7.84 10.30 -26.98
CA LYS A 156 9.08 9.75 -27.53
C LYS A 156 9.55 8.58 -26.66
N ASN A 157 10.51 7.80 -27.15
CA ASN A 157 11.11 6.75 -26.32
C ASN A 157 11.72 7.36 -25.04
N GLY A 158 11.38 6.78 -23.89
CA GLY A 158 11.78 7.24 -22.56
C GLY A 158 10.88 8.34 -21.98
N ALA A 159 9.81 8.76 -22.67
CA ALA A 159 8.93 9.80 -22.15
C ALA A 159 8.18 9.36 -20.89
N ILE A 160 8.06 10.26 -19.92
CA ILE A 160 7.20 10.13 -18.75
C ILE A 160 6.26 11.33 -18.78
N LEU A 161 5.00 11.11 -19.16
CA LEU A 161 4.00 12.17 -19.22
C LEU A 161 3.39 12.41 -17.84
N VAL A 162 3.38 13.66 -17.39
CA VAL A 162 2.70 14.09 -16.16
C VAL A 162 1.30 14.58 -16.52
N LEU A 163 0.32 13.83 -16.05
CA LEU A 163 -1.11 14.11 -16.08
C LEU A 163 -1.62 14.07 -14.64
N HIS A 164 -2.89 14.41 -14.44
CA HIS A 164 -3.52 14.39 -13.12
C HIS A 164 -4.75 13.48 -13.13
N CYS A 165 -4.97 12.81 -12.00
CA CYS A 165 -6.21 12.09 -11.72
C CYS A 165 -6.86 12.80 -10.53
N ASN A 166 -7.46 13.97 -10.80
CA ASN A 166 -8.11 14.81 -9.79
C ASN A 166 -9.36 15.49 -10.37
N ASP A 167 -10.08 16.22 -9.52
CA ASP A 167 -11.35 16.85 -9.90
C ASP A 167 -11.19 18.07 -10.81
N ILE A 168 -9.97 18.56 -11.05
CA ILE A 168 -9.68 19.67 -11.96
C ILE A 168 -9.44 19.14 -13.39
N ALA A 169 -8.67 18.06 -13.52
CA ALA A 169 -8.25 17.45 -14.78
C ALA A 169 -9.36 16.58 -15.44
N LYS A 170 -10.59 17.10 -15.51
CA LYS A 170 -11.78 16.39 -16.05
C LYS A 170 -11.65 16.01 -17.52
N GLY A 171 -10.81 16.72 -18.27
CA GLY A 171 -10.54 16.45 -19.69
C GLY A 171 -9.62 15.25 -19.92
N THR A 172 -8.85 14.85 -18.90
CA THR A 172 -7.80 13.85 -19.04
C THR A 172 -8.32 12.48 -19.49
N PRO A 173 -9.38 11.89 -18.89
CA PRO A 173 -9.91 10.61 -19.34
C PRO A 173 -10.22 10.56 -20.85
N ALA A 174 -10.86 11.61 -21.38
CA ALA A 174 -11.20 11.69 -22.79
C ALA A 174 -9.98 11.89 -23.71
N ALA A 175 -8.88 12.45 -23.19
CA ALA A 175 -7.62 12.61 -23.92
C ALA A 175 -6.78 11.32 -24.00
N LEU A 176 -6.98 10.35 -23.09
CA LEU A 176 -6.15 9.15 -23.00
C LEU A 176 -6.21 8.28 -24.25
N LYS A 177 -7.41 7.98 -24.77
CA LYS A 177 -7.53 7.07 -25.93
C LYS A 177 -6.82 7.62 -27.18
N PRO A 178 -6.98 8.90 -27.57
CA PRO A 178 -6.19 9.49 -28.65
C PRO A 178 -4.68 9.42 -28.41
N LEU A 179 -4.22 9.77 -27.20
CA LEU A 179 -2.79 9.77 -26.87
C LEU A 179 -2.17 8.37 -26.89
N LEU A 180 -2.86 7.38 -26.35
CA LEU A 180 -2.41 5.98 -26.38
C LEU A 180 -2.37 5.45 -27.82
N ARG A 181 -3.37 5.78 -28.66
CA ARG A 181 -3.33 5.43 -30.09
C ARG A 181 -2.16 6.09 -30.81
N LYS A 182 -1.84 7.35 -30.47
CA LYS A 182 -0.67 8.04 -31.00
C LYS A 182 0.62 7.34 -30.59
N ALA A 183 0.78 7.01 -29.30
CA ALA A 183 1.93 6.28 -28.79
C ALA A 183 2.14 4.95 -29.51
N ILE A 184 1.08 4.13 -29.64
CA ILE A 184 1.12 2.85 -30.36
C ILE A 184 1.49 3.05 -31.84
N LYS A 185 0.92 4.08 -32.49
CA LYS A 185 1.24 4.42 -33.89
C LYS A 185 2.70 4.83 -34.07
N ASP A 186 3.29 5.46 -33.06
CA ASP A 186 4.71 5.82 -33.02
C ASP A 186 5.61 4.68 -32.52
N GLU A 187 5.08 3.46 -32.42
CA GLU A 187 5.79 2.27 -31.93
C GLU A 187 6.29 2.39 -30.48
N LEU A 188 5.65 3.25 -29.67
CA LEU A 188 5.87 3.35 -28.24
C LEU A 188 4.96 2.37 -27.49
N THR A 189 5.49 1.75 -26.45
CA THR A 189 4.77 0.85 -25.55
C THR A 189 4.50 1.56 -24.22
N PRO A 190 3.22 1.86 -23.89
CA PRO A 190 2.84 2.42 -22.60
C PRO A 190 3.08 1.41 -21.47
N VAL A 191 3.91 1.76 -20.49
CA VAL A 191 4.28 0.91 -19.35
C VAL A 191 4.27 1.69 -18.04
N LYS A 192 4.39 0.98 -16.92
CA LYS A 192 4.58 1.57 -15.60
C LYS A 192 6.00 2.12 -15.47
N VAL A 193 6.19 3.12 -14.62
CA VAL A 193 7.51 3.69 -14.31
C VAL A 193 8.47 2.60 -13.80
N SER A 194 8.02 1.69 -12.93
CA SER A 194 8.87 0.57 -12.50
C SER A 194 9.36 -0.34 -13.64
N ASP A 195 8.58 -0.49 -14.71
CA ASP A 195 8.99 -1.31 -15.84
C ASP A 195 10.01 -0.58 -16.73
N MET A 196 9.90 0.75 -16.86
CA MET A 196 10.96 1.57 -17.48
C MET A 196 12.26 1.50 -16.68
N LEU A 197 12.17 1.62 -15.36
CA LEU A 197 13.31 1.54 -14.46
C LEU A 197 14.01 0.17 -14.51
N LYS A 198 13.24 -0.93 -14.55
CA LYS A 198 13.78 -2.28 -14.78
C LYS A 198 14.49 -2.41 -16.13
N ALA A 199 13.95 -1.79 -17.19
CA ALA A 199 14.54 -1.85 -18.52
C ALA A 199 15.94 -1.20 -18.59
N VAL A 200 16.23 -0.26 -17.68
CA VAL A 200 17.55 0.36 -17.51
C VAL A 200 18.36 -0.21 -16.33
N ALA A 201 17.98 -1.39 -15.83
CA ALA A 201 18.63 -2.10 -14.72
C ALA A 201 18.64 -1.37 -13.36
N GLU A 202 17.68 -0.47 -13.13
CA GLU A 202 17.53 0.29 -11.88
C GLU A 202 16.15 0.03 -11.23
N PRO A 203 15.77 -1.23 -10.92
CA PRO A 203 14.45 -1.54 -10.39
C PRO A 203 14.17 -0.77 -9.08
N PRO A 204 12.93 -0.29 -8.86
CA PRO A 204 12.62 0.46 -7.66
C PRO A 204 12.83 -0.38 -6.41
N ARG A 205 13.44 0.24 -5.39
CA ARG A 205 13.48 -0.31 -4.05
C ARG A 205 12.12 -0.20 -3.40
N HIS A 206 11.88 -1.02 -2.38
CA HIS A 206 10.65 -0.98 -1.61
C HIS A 206 10.98 -0.98 -0.12
N ARG A 207 10.07 -0.44 0.69
CA ARG A 207 10.20 -0.42 2.15
C ARG A 207 8.97 -1.00 2.82
N THR A 208 9.23 -1.78 3.85
CA THR A 208 8.20 -2.33 4.75
C THR A 208 8.38 -1.71 6.12
N TRP A 209 7.27 -1.45 6.80
CA TRP A 209 7.22 -1.03 8.19
C TRP A 209 6.66 -2.14 9.06
N LYS A 210 7.04 -2.13 10.33
CA LYS A 210 6.44 -2.95 11.40
C LYS A 210 6.23 -2.09 12.63
N ILE A 211 5.23 -2.44 13.43
CA ILE A 211 5.16 -2.01 14.82
C ILE A 211 5.87 -3.04 15.70
N VAL A 212 6.68 -2.57 16.63
CA VAL A 212 7.28 -3.35 17.71
C VAL A 212 6.69 -2.85 19.03
N ILE A 213 6.18 -3.76 19.83
CA ILE A 213 5.52 -3.45 21.11
C ILE A 213 6.26 -4.21 22.19
N ASN A 214 6.72 -3.52 23.24
CA ASN A 214 7.32 -4.19 24.38
C ASN A 214 6.24 -4.89 25.19
N VAL A 215 6.49 -6.16 25.54
CA VAL A 215 5.54 -6.93 26.34
C VAL A 215 5.45 -6.29 27.73
N PRO A 216 4.26 -5.86 28.17
CA PRO A 216 4.11 -5.17 29.45
C PRO A 216 4.44 -6.10 30.62
N THR A 217 5.04 -5.56 31.68
CA THR A 217 5.36 -6.29 32.92
C THR A 217 4.29 -6.15 33.99
N THR A 218 3.32 -5.26 33.81
CA THR A 218 2.18 -5.06 34.72
C THR A 218 1.18 -6.19 34.56
N SER A 219 0.52 -6.57 35.66
CA SER A 219 -0.62 -7.51 35.61
C SER A 219 -1.66 -7.01 34.62
N LEU A 220 -1.98 -7.83 33.62
CA LEU A 220 -3.05 -7.56 32.67
C LEU A 220 -4.36 -7.75 33.44
N ASN A 221 -5.05 -6.65 33.81
CA ASN A 221 -6.30 -6.69 34.58
C ASN A 221 -7.25 -7.76 34.03
N GLU A 222 -7.69 -8.66 34.92
CA GLU A 222 -8.57 -9.78 34.59
C GLU A 222 -10.02 -9.38 34.27
N ASP A 223 -10.38 -8.14 34.60
CA ASP A 223 -11.72 -7.62 34.46
C ASP A 223 -12.01 -7.19 33.01
N SER A 224 -12.20 -8.21 32.16
CA SER A 224 -12.89 -8.27 30.86
C SER A 224 -12.28 -9.37 29.96
N TYR A 225 -11.68 -10.43 30.53
CA TYR A 225 -11.39 -11.63 29.76
C TYR A 225 -12.69 -12.28 29.31
N GLN A 226 -12.97 -12.25 28.01
CA GLN A 226 -13.73 -13.32 27.37
C GLN A 226 -12.72 -14.22 26.68
N ASP A 227 -12.74 -15.51 27.03
CA ASP A 227 -11.71 -16.47 26.62
C ASP A 227 -11.65 -16.56 25.09
N TRP A 228 -10.55 -16.10 24.52
CA TRP A 228 -10.15 -16.51 23.19
C TRP A 228 -9.79 -17.99 23.28
N ALA A 229 -10.60 -18.85 22.66
CA ALA A 229 -10.41 -20.28 22.74
C ALA A 229 -9.58 -20.77 21.55
N PHE A 230 -8.72 -21.75 21.84
CA PHE A 230 -8.08 -22.56 20.81
C PHE A 230 -9.13 -23.49 20.21
N GLU A 231 -9.80 -23.04 19.14
CA GLU A 231 -10.76 -23.86 18.43
C GLU A 231 -10.54 -23.65 16.93
N ASP A 232 -10.27 -24.74 16.21
CA ASP A 232 -10.12 -24.76 14.75
C ASP A 232 -11.51 -24.62 14.09
N LYS A 233 -12.17 -23.48 14.34
CA LYS A 233 -13.51 -23.12 13.84
C LYS A 233 -13.44 -22.48 12.46
N VAL A 234 -12.62 -23.05 11.58
CA VAL A 234 -12.40 -22.50 10.23
C VAL A 234 -13.71 -22.32 9.47
N GLU A 235 -14.61 -23.29 9.49
CA GLU A 235 -15.90 -23.23 8.77
C GLU A 235 -16.84 -22.13 9.31
N PRO A 236 -17.13 -22.03 10.63
CA PRO A 236 -17.89 -20.90 11.18
C PRO A 236 -17.25 -19.54 10.88
N ILE A 237 -15.92 -19.44 11.04
CA ILE A 237 -15.20 -18.18 10.79
C ILE A 237 -15.26 -17.82 9.31
N SER A 238 -15.12 -18.75 8.37
CA SER A 238 -15.18 -18.46 6.93
C SER A 238 -16.55 -17.97 6.49
N ALA A 239 -17.63 -18.63 6.94
CA ALA A 239 -18.99 -18.24 6.63
C ALA A 239 -19.30 -16.83 7.16
N GLU A 240 -18.95 -16.58 8.43
CA GLU A 240 -19.25 -15.31 9.06
C GLU A 240 -18.35 -14.16 8.56
N THR A 241 -17.06 -14.39 8.31
CA THR A 241 -16.16 -13.37 7.75
C THR A 241 -16.55 -12.97 6.33
N PHE A 242 -17.13 -13.88 5.54
CA PHE A 242 -17.74 -13.55 4.26
C PHE A 242 -18.99 -12.67 4.45
N ASP A 243 -19.92 -13.07 5.32
CA ASP A 243 -21.17 -12.33 5.59
C ASP A 243 -20.93 -10.91 6.15
N TRP A 244 -19.82 -10.70 6.85
CA TRP A 244 -19.44 -9.38 7.37
C TRP A 244 -18.79 -8.46 6.34
N GLY A 245 -18.54 -8.93 5.11
CA GLY A 245 -17.90 -8.14 4.07
C GLY A 245 -16.44 -7.78 4.40
N VAL A 246 -15.75 -8.64 5.16
CA VAL A 246 -14.35 -8.44 5.52
C VAL A 246 -13.49 -8.51 4.27
N LYS A 247 -13.06 -7.35 3.78
CA LYS A 247 -12.10 -7.30 2.67
C LYS A 247 -10.70 -7.53 3.22
N GLN A 248 -10.19 -8.76 3.13
CA GLN A 248 -8.76 -9.03 3.32
C GLN A 248 -7.98 -8.33 2.22
N THR A 249 -7.25 -7.31 2.64
CA THR A 249 -6.61 -6.22 1.91
C THR A 249 -5.68 -6.63 0.76
N LEU A 250 -5.38 -7.93 0.61
CA LEU A 250 -4.44 -8.43 -0.39
C LEU A 250 -4.72 -9.79 -1.01
N MET A 251 -5.65 -10.58 -0.48
CA MET A 251 -5.72 -11.98 -0.89
C MET A 251 -6.70 -12.23 -2.04
N GLY A 252 -7.38 -11.19 -2.53
CA GLY A 252 -8.47 -11.37 -3.50
C GLY A 252 -9.52 -12.35 -2.99
N ILE A 253 -9.69 -12.45 -1.67
CA ILE A 253 -10.68 -13.33 -1.06
C ILE A 253 -12.03 -12.67 -1.31
N GLU A 254 -12.71 -13.17 -2.32
CA GLU A 254 -14.03 -12.72 -2.77
C GLU A 254 -15.09 -13.78 -2.51
N THR A 255 -14.68 -14.96 -2.05
CA THR A 255 -15.55 -16.10 -1.78
C THR A 255 -15.31 -16.71 -0.41
N GLU A 256 -16.34 -17.33 0.15
CA GLU A 256 -16.26 -18.12 1.38
C GLU A 256 -15.21 -19.25 1.28
N LEU A 257 -15.09 -19.89 0.11
CA LEU A 257 -14.11 -20.96 -0.12
C LEU A 257 -12.67 -20.45 -0.02
N GLU A 258 -12.40 -19.25 -0.52
CA GLU A 258 -11.08 -18.62 -0.40
C GLU A 258 -10.78 -18.23 1.05
N TRP A 259 -11.79 -17.81 1.81
CA TRP A 259 -11.70 -17.61 3.26
C TRP A 259 -11.36 -18.90 3.99
N GLN A 260 -12.07 -19.98 3.68
CA GLN A 260 -11.81 -21.30 4.25
C GLN A 260 -10.36 -21.73 3.98
N ARG A 261 -9.90 -21.61 2.73
CA ARG A 261 -8.52 -21.93 2.35
C ARG A 261 -7.51 -21.08 3.12
N HIS A 262 -7.70 -19.76 3.19
CA HIS A 262 -6.82 -18.85 3.93
C HIS A 262 -6.69 -19.24 5.40
N LEU A 263 -7.81 -19.56 6.06
CA LEU A 263 -7.85 -19.90 7.47
C LEU A 263 -7.29 -21.31 7.76
N SER A 264 -7.43 -22.24 6.80
CA SER A 264 -6.87 -23.60 6.89
C SER A 264 -5.36 -23.66 6.63
N GLU A 265 -4.83 -22.83 5.73
CA GLU A 265 -3.41 -22.87 5.35
C GLU A 265 -2.54 -22.07 6.33
N SER A 266 -1.40 -22.64 6.76
CA SER A 266 -0.48 -21.92 7.65
C SER A 266 0.14 -20.71 6.96
N LEU A 267 0.11 -19.56 7.62
CA LEU A 267 0.75 -18.34 7.14
C LEU A 267 2.27 -18.45 7.29
N ARG A 268 2.97 -17.82 6.34
CA ARG A 268 4.40 -17.63 6.42
C ARG A 268 4.74 -16.18 6.09
N TYR A 269 5.52 -15.55 6.95
CA TYR A 269 6.08 -14.24 6.69
C TYR A 269 7.59 -14.28 6.91
N LYS A 270 8.37 -14.02 5.85
CA LYS A 270 9.84 -14.22 5.84
C LYS A 270 10.19 -15.62 6.39
N ASN A 271 10.88 -15.67 7.53
CA ASN A 271 11.28 -16.92 8.19
C ASN A 271 10.30 -17.39 9.27
N VAL A 272 9.25 -16.62 9.55
CA VAL A 272 8.26 -16.92 10.57
C VAL A 272 7.15 -17.75 9.98
N LEU A 273 6.96 -18.96 10.50
CA LEU A 273 5.81 -19.81 10.23
C LEU A 273 4.77 -19.59 11.33
N GLU A 274 3.51 -19.57 10.95
CA GLU A 274 2.40 -19.59 11.91
C GLU A 274 2.50 -20.83 12.81
N ASP A 275 2.37 -20.61 14.10
CA ASP A 275 2.13 -21.67 15.05
C ASP A 275 0.63 -21.92 15.11
N ARG A 276 0.19 -23.04 14.51
CA ARG A 276 -1.22 -23.41 14.49
C ARG A 276 -1.79 -23.69 15.86
N GLN A 277 -0.99 -23.85 16.91
CA GLN A 277 -1.45 -23.95 18.31
C GLN A 277 -1.75 -22.58 18.93
N LEU A 278 -1.34 -21.49 18.27
CA LEU A 278 -1.63 -20.11 18.67
C LEU A 278 -2.77 -19.49 17.86
N PHE A 279 -3.33 -20.21 16.89
CA PHE A 279 -4.55 -19.78 16.19
C PHE A 279 -5.67 -19.64 17.21
N SER A 280 -6.13 -18.41 17.41
CA SER A 280 -7.10 -18.09 18.44
C SER A 280 -8.33 -17.45 17.80
N SER A 281 -9.51 -17.85 18.25
CA SER A 281 -10.78 -17.23 17.84
C SER A 281 -11.50 -16.66 19.04
N TRP A 282 -12.21 -15.55 18.82
CA TRP A 282 -13.10 -14.97 19.81
C TRP A 282 -14.54 -15.20 19.38
N GLN A 283 -15.35 -15.75 20.29
CA GLN A 283 -16.79 -15.92 20.10
C GLN A 283 -17.54 -15.22 21.23
N LYS A 284 -18.73 -14.73 20.90
CA LYS A 284 -19.67 -14.19 21.88
C LYS A 284 -21.03 -14.74 21.52
N THR A 285 -21.59 -15.53 22.44
CA THR A 285 -22.76 -16.40 22.20
C THR A 285 -22.44 -17.46 21.14
N ASP A 286 -23.15 -17.48 20.01
CA ASP A 286 -22.99 -18.46 18.93
C ASP A 286 -22.26 -17.90 17.70
N ASP A 287 -22.02 -16.57 17.66
CA ASP A 287 -21.31 -15.91 16.57
C ASP A 287 -19.80 -15.89 16.85
N CYS A 288 -18.98 -16.06 15.82
CA CYS A 288 -17.63 -15.57 15.79
C CYS A 288 -17.60 -14.03 15.87
N TRP A 289 -16.57 -13.49 16.51
CA TRP A 289 -16.36 -12.04 16.66
C TRP A 289 -14.96 -11.60 16.23
N GLY A 290 -14.02 -12.53 16.10
CA GLY A 290 -12.70 -12.26 15.55
C GLY A 290 -11.77 -13.46 15.60
N PHE A 291 -10.61 -13.32 14.96
CA PHE A 291 -9.53 -14.30 15.04
C PHE A 291 -8.17 -13.59 15.09
N ALA A 292 -7.15 -14.29 15.55
CA ALA A 292 -5.77 -13.82 15.60
C ALA A 292 -4.83 -15.00 15.39
N ARG A 293 -3.80 -14.77 14.57
CA ARG A 293 -2.87 -15.80 14.10
C ARG A 293 -1.47 -15.33 14.43
N PHE A 294 -0.71 -16.20 15.09
CA PHE A 294 0.61 -15.86 15.59
C PHE A 294 1.67 -16.84 15.08
N GLY A 295 2.89 -16.33 14.97
CA GLY A 295 4.11 -17.14 14.91
C GLY A 295 5.09 -16.65 15.96
N VAL A 296 6.21 -17.36 16.11
CA VAL A 296 7.27 -16.97 17.05
C VAL A 296 8.59 -16.87 16.30
N ASP A 297 9.31 -15.79 16.53
CA ASP A 297 10.68 -15.61 16.04
C ASP A 297 11.59 -15.16 17.19
N GLN A 298 12.48 -16.05 17.63
CA GLN A 298 13.38 -15.82 18.76
C GLN A 298 12.62 -15.39 20.04
N GLN A 299 12.72 -14.12 20.44
CA GLN A 299 12.04 -13.53 21.61
C GLN A 299 10.86 -12.64 21.21
N GLN A 300 10.34 -12.80 19.99
CA GLN A 300 9.24 -12.01 19.45
C GLN A 300 8.04 -12.88 19.14
N LEU A 301 6.88 -12.49 19.66
CA LEU A 301 5.59 -12.98 19.18
C LEU A 301 5.21 -12.17 17.93
N VAL A 302 4.96 -12.84 16.82
CA VAL A 302 4.63 -12.18 15.55
C VAL A 302 3.15 -12.34 15.28
N LEU A 303 2.40 -11.24 15.34
CA LEU A 303 0.99 -11.18 14.93
C LEU A 303 0.92 -11.17 13.39
N LEU A 304 0.63 -12.33 12.81
CA LEU A 304 0.66 -12.58 11.37
C LEU A 304 -0.61 -12.08 10.67
N ASP A 305 -1.76 -12.32 11.28
CA ASP A 305 -3.05 -11.82 10.81
C ASP A 305 -4.04 -11.78 11.97
N PHE A 306 -5.04 -10.93 11.86
CA PHE A 306 -6.17 -10.89 12.77
C PHE A 306 -7.35 -10.21 12.11
N PHE A 307 -8.54 -10.50 12.62
CA PHE A 307 -9.77 -9.83 12.22
C PHE A 307 -10.68 -9.67 13.42
N LEU A 308 -11.48 -8.60 13.42
CA LEU A 308 -12.46 -8.28 14.46
C LEU A 308 -13.72 -7.70 13.79
N ARG A 309 -14.89 -8.20 14.18
CA ARG A 309 -16.21 -7.79 13.66
C ARG A 309 -16.54 -6.33 13.98
N GLU A 310 -16.06 -5.81 15.11
CA GLU A 310 -16.24 -4.40 15.47
C GLU A 310 -15.11 -3.52 14.92
N SER A 311 -15.48 -2.41 14.30
CA SER A 311 -14.57 -1.31 13.97
C SER A 311 -14.21 -0.43 15.19
N ALA A 312 -14.77 -0.73 16.38
CA ALA A 312 -14.56 0.04 17.59
C ALA A 312 -13.09 -0.03 18.06
N ALA A 313 -12.58 1.10 18.57
CA ALA A 313 -11.23 1.20 19.11
C ALA A 313 -10.94 0.13 20.20
N ASP A 314 -11.96 -0.22 20.98
CA ASP A 314 -11.87 -1.19 22.07
C ASP A 314 -11.56 -2.61 21.58
N ALA A 315 -11.85 -2.94 20.32
CA ALA A 315 -11.65 -4.28 19.78
C ALA A 315 -10.16 -4.64 19.62
N LEU A 316 -9.35 -3.68 19.15
CA LEU A 316 -7.89 -3.87 19.02
C LEU A 316 -7.19 -3.99 20.36
N VAL A 317 -7.74 -3.37 21.41
CA VAL A 317 -7.24 -3.50 22.78
C VAL A 317 -7.32 -4.96 23.25
N TYR A 318 -8.38 -5.70 22.89
CA TYR A 318 -8.48 -7.12 23.22
C TYR A 318 -7.41 -7.96 22.52
N VAL A 319 -7.15 -7.71 21.23
CA VAL A 319 -6.07 -8.42 20.50
C VAL A 319 -4.71 -8.11 21.10
N LEU A 320 -4.44 -6.86 21.48
CA LEU A 320 -3.18 -6.48 22.13
C LEU A 320 -2.99 -7.16 23.48
N ARG A 321 -4.02 -7.16 24.34
CA ARG A 321 -4.00 -7.85 25.64
C ARG A 321 -3.80 -9.35 25.47
N TRP A 322 -4.48 -9.95 24.49
CA TRP A 322 -4.32 -11.36 24.17
C TRP A 322 -2.90 -11.70 23.69
N ALA A 323 -2.37 -10.91 22.76
CA ALA A 323 -1.01 -11.06 22.27
C ALA A 323 0.02 -10.88 23.41
N ALA A 324 -0.20 -9.95 24.33
CA ALA A 324 0.66 -9.77 25.50
C ALA A 324 0.64 -10.97 26.44
N LYS A 325 -0.54 -11.56 26.69
CA LYS A 325 -0.66 -12.79 27.49
C LYS A 325 0.10 -13.95 26.85
N ILE A 326 -0.13 -14.22 25.56
CA ILE A 326 0.59 -15.26 24.82
C ILE A 326 2.10 -15.00 24.87
N ALA A 327 2.52 -13.75 24.66
CA ALA A 327 3.93 -13.40 24.69
C ALA A 327 4.55 -13.63 26.07
N GLN A 328 3.85 -13.31 27.16
CA GLN A 328 4.29 -13.61 28.54
C GLN A 328 4.40 -15.12 28.78
N ASP A 329 3.39 -15.89 28.39
CA ASP A 329 3.35 -17.35 28.57
C ASP A 329 4.50 -18.05 27.80
N LEU A 330 4.87 -17.51 26.63
CA LEU A 330 5.97 -18.00 25.81
C LEU A 330 7.34 -17.39 26.16
N GLY A 331 7.42 -16.45 27.11
CA GLY A 331 8.66 -15.76 27.47
C GLY A 331 9.20 -14.82 26.37
N CYS A 332 8.34 -14.39 25.44
CA CYS A 332 8.65 -13.35 24.45
C CYS A 332 8.75 -11.98 25.13
N LYS A 333 9.63 -11.12 24.61
CA LYS A 333 9.84 -9.75 25.11
C LYS A 333 9.14 -8.69 24.27
N GLN A 334 8.82 -9.03 23.03
CA GLN A 334 8.21 -8.11 22.08
C GLN A 334 7.07 -8.78 21.31
N ILE A 335 6.11 -7.97 20.90
CA ILE A 335 5.08 -8.32 19.92
C ILE A 335 5.36 -7.51 18.66
N VAL A 336 5.29 -8.16 17.50
CA VAL A 336 5.53 -7.52 16.21
C VAL A 336 4.32 -7.70 15.30
N ALA A 337 3.88 -6.63 14.66
CA ALA A 337 2.80 -6.65 13.67
C ALA A 337 3.12 -5.77 12.47
N ARG A 338 2.50 -6.07 11.32
CA ARG A 338 2.67 -5.30 10.05
C ARG A 338 1.35 -4.80 9.47
N LYS A 339 0.26 -5.19 10.11
CA LYS A 339 -1.13 -4.82 9.79
C LYS A 339 -1.62 -3.84 10.85
N ASP A 340 -2.41 -2.84 10.45
CA ASP A 340 -3.01 -1.84 11.33
C ASP A 340 -2.02 -1.15 12.30
N MET A 341 -0.77 -0.95 11.86
CA MET A 341 0.32 -0.49 12.73
C MET A 341 -0.01 0.84 13.43
N ARG A 342 -0.57 1.82 12.72
CA ARG A 342 -0.91 3.12 13.30
C ARG A 342 -2.01 3.01 14.35
N ARG A 343 -3.01 2.15 14.12
CA ARG A 343 -4.08 1.91 15.09
C ARG A 343 -3.57 1.15 16.31
N LEU A 344 -2.74 0.12 16.12
CA LEU A 344 -2.11 -0.63 17.21
C LEU A 344 -1.25 0.30 18.08
N HIS A 345 -0.44 1.16 17.46
CA HIS A 345 0.38 2.14 18.17
C HIS A 345 -0.45 3.07 19.05
N LYS A 346 -1.54 3.63 18.50
CA LYS A 346 -2.49 4.45 19.26
C LYS A 346 -3.13 3.70 20.43
N MET A 347 -3.43 2.41 20.28
CA MET A 347 -3.95 1.59 21.38
C MET A 347 -2.89 1.32 22.45
N CYS A 348 -1.63 1.12 22.06
CA CYS A 348 -0.52 1.04 23.02
C CYS A 348 -0.38 2.32 23.84
N GLU A 349 -0.48 3.50 23.23
CA GLU A 349 -0.47 4.78 23.96
C GLU A 349 -1.59 4.86 25.01
N GLN A 350 -2.81 4.45 24.65
CA GLN A 350 -3.96 4.42 25.58
C GLN A 350 -3.75 3.45 26.74
N LEU A 351 -3.07 2.33 26.49
CA LEU A 351 -2.72 1.33 27.50
C LEU A 351 -1.46 1.68 28.29
N SER A 352 -0.79 2.80 27.96
CA SER A 352 0.54 3.15 28.50
C SER A 352 1.59 2.07 28.25
N TRP A 353 1.53 1.42 27.08
CA TRP A 353 2.51 0.44 26.62
C TRP A 353 3.51 1.09 25.68
N GLU A 354 4.78 0.69 25.79
CA GLU A 354 5.85 1.16 24.92
C GLU A 354 5.76 0.45 23.56
N SER A 355 5.69 1.24 22.49
CA SER A 355 5.67 0.73 21.12
C SER A 355 6.27 1.72 20.13
N ASP A 356 6.86 1.21 19.05
CA ASP A 356 7.46 2.01 17.98
C ASP A 356 7.13 1.44 16.61
N ILE A 357 6.87 2.33 15.64
CA ILE A 357 6.75 1.97 14.23
C ILE A 357 8.10 2.21 13.55
N ILE A 358 8.74 1.13 13.12
CA ILE A 358 10.10 1.11 12.56
C ILE A 358 10.13 0.42 11.19
N ILE A 359 11.19 0.70 10.43
CA ILE A 359 11.48 0.01 9.16
C ILE A 359 11.77 -1.47 9.47
N ASP A 360 11.19 -2.39 8.70
CA ASP A 360 11.20 -3.83 8.99
C ASP A 360 12.43 -4.61 8.50
#